data_AF-A0A2K9NTV0-F1
#
_entry.id   AF-A0A2K9NTV0-F1
#
_cell.length_a   1.000
_cell.length_b   1.000
_cell.length_c   1.000
_cell.angle_alpha   90.00
_cell.angle_beta   90.00
_cell.angle_gamma   90.00
#
_symmetry.space_group_name_H-M   'P 1'
#
loop_
_entity.id
_entity.type
_entity.pdbx_description
1 polymer ?
#
loop_
_entity_poly.entity_id
_entity_poly.type
_entity_poly.pdbx_seq_one_letter_code
_entity_poly.pdbx_strand_id
1 'polypeptide(L)'
;MKGFIFLSLFFSSAFACENYQGQSFCVGDRAIADNADGSIVGVSKSKISIDFTGGSTTKKGVATFDISKVYLGKECSGDFCVNDKAVGGNLEGVIVGVSKDGVAINHKKESDKYSVIKTYLQKDSLVRKGCVEAYCANDSAVYKSFDGLIVGVNAKSSLVAISFVGGTSKYTGVGTYALKTVGVGKGCFQGYCYGDRAVSGAVDGVIVGVNPYRGQVSVLGKINGRPVIETNDIKNVTMRSLSENVHANDSKRMINTLSDFNHSFR
;
A
#
# COMPACT_ATOMS: atom_id res chain seq x y z
N MET A 1 26.47 11.53 -60.74
CA MET A 1 25.84 10.58 -59.80
C MET A 1 26.58 10.68 -58.47
N LYS A 2 25.92 11.17 -57.40
CA LYS A 2 26.50 11.27 -56.05
C LYS A 2 26.17 9.97 -55.32
N GLY A 3 27.18 9.17 -55.02
CA GLY A 3 27.01 7.91 -54.28
C GLY A 3 26.71 8.19 -52.82
N PHE A 4 25.52 7.78 -52.36
CA PHE A 4 25.21 7.65 -50.95
C PHE A 4 25.85 6.35 -50.45
N ILE A 5 26.89 6.46 -49.64
CA ILE A 5 27.40 5.33 -48.85
C ILE A 5 26.44 5.16 -47.68
N PHE A 6 25.56 4.15 -47.80
CA PHE A 6 24.78 3.64 -46.67
C PHE A 6 25.75 2.91 -45.75
N LEU A 7 26.20 3.59 -44.69
CA LEU A 7 26.96 2.96 -43.62
C LEU A 7 25.97 2.15 -42.77
N SER A 8 25.74 0.90 -43.15
CA SER A 8 25.03 -0.08 -42.34
C SER A 8 25.90 -0.46 -41.14
N LEU A 9 25.75 0.30 -40.04
CA LEU A 9 26.21 -0.12 -38.73
C LEU A 9 25.39 -1.35 -38.31
N PHE A 10 25.91 -2.53 -38.63
CA PHE A 10 25.54 -3.76 -37.94
C PHE A 10 25.98 -3.61 -36.47
N PHE A 11 25.06 -3.15 -35.63
CA PHE A 11 25.19 -3.29 -34.19
C PHE A 11 25.16 -4.79 -33.89
N SER A 12 26.34 -5.35 -33.65
CA SER A 12 26.52 -6.55 -32.86
C SER A 12 25.60 -6.45 -31.64
N SER A 13 24.57 -7.29 -31.60
CA SER A 13 23.64 -7.42 -30.48
C SER A 13 24.33 -8.14 -29.32
N ALA A 14 25.42 -7.55 -28.82
CA ALA A 14 25.89 -7.83 -27.49
C ALA A 14 24.81 -7.30 -26.54
N PHE A 15 24.25 -8.19 -25.71
CA PHE A 15 23.37 -7.83 -24.61
C PHE A 15 24.13 -6.90 -23.66
N ALA A 16 24.07 -5.60 -23.92
CA ALA A 16 24.75 -4.61 -23.11
C ALA A 16 23.95 -4.44 -21.81
N CYS A 17 24.63 -4.68 -20.69
CA CYS A 17 24.09 -4.48 -19.35
C CYS A 17 25.00 -3.53 -18.57
N GLU A 18 24.42 -2.68 -17.73
CA GLU A 18 25.14 -1.87 -16.76
C GLU A 18 24.53 -2.04 -15.38
N ASN A 19 25.39 -2.05 -14.35
CA ASN A 19 24.95 -2.11 -12.97
C ASN A 19 24.95 -0.72 -12.36
N TYR A 20 23.82 -0.31 -11.80
CA TYR A 20 23.68 0.93 -11.07
C TYR A 20 23.02 0.68 -9.72
N GLN A 21 23.74 1.01 -8.65
CA GLN A 21 23.27 0.86 -7.26
C GLN A 21 22.70 -0.54 -6.92
N GLY A 22 23.26 -1.59 -7.50
CA GLY A 22 22.83 -2.98 -7.27
C GLY A 22 21.68 -3.45 -8.17
N GLN A 23 21.24 -2.63 -9.12
CA GLN A 23 20.29 -3.01 -10.17
C GLN A 23 21.01 -3.12 -11.52
N SER A 24 20.85 -4.24 -12.21
CA SER A 24 21.33 -4.41 -13.59
C SER A 24 20.31 -3.83 -14.56
N PHE A 25 20.74 -3.10 -15.58
CA PHE A 25 19.91 -2.57 -16.67
C PHE A 25 20.43 -3.13 -17.98
N CYS A 26 19.64 -3.94 -18.67
CA CYS A 26 20.05 -4.62 -19.90
C CYS A 26 19.21 -4.16 -21.10
N VAL A 27 19.84 -4.10 -22.28
CA VAL A 27 19.10 -3.96 -23.55
C VAL A 27 18.08 -5.10 -23.66
N GLY A 28 16.84 -4.75 -24.01
CA GLY A 28 15.69 -5.65 -24.06
C GLY A 28 14.83 -5.66 -22.79
N ASP A 29 15.34 -5.15 -21.65
CA ASP A 29 14.53 -5.04 -20.43
C ASP A 29 13.35 -4.08 -20.65
N ARG A 30 12.20 -4.41 -20.05
CA ARG A 30 11.10 -3.45 -19.93
C ARG A 30 11.48 -2.39 -18.90
N ALA A 31 11.22 -1.13 -19.21
CA ALA A 31 11.52 -0.01 -18.32
C ALA A 31 10.45 1.07 -18.39
N ILE A 32 10.32 1.84 -17.31
CA ILE A 32 9.43 2.97 -17.19
C ILE A 32 10.29 4.21 -16.91
N ALA A 33 10.08 5.25 -17.70
CA ALA A 33 10.66 6.57 -17.47
C ALA A 33 9.66 7.64 -17.88
N ASP A 34 9.60 8.70 -17.08
CA ASP A 34 8.72 9.85 -17.31
C ASP A 34 7.27 9.39 -17.60
N ASN A 35 6.76 8.51 -16.73
CA ASN A 35 5.38 7.99 -16.74
C ASN A 35 4.97 7.22 -18.01
N ALA A 36 5.93 6.68 -18.76
CA ALA A 36 5.67 5.85 -19.94
C ALA A 36 6.50 4.56 -19.86
N ASP A 37 5.95 3.46 -20.37
CA ASP A 37 6.62 2.17 -20.47
C ASP A 37 7.20 1.94 -21.86
N GLY A 38 8.37 1.30 -21.90
CA GLY A 38 9.08 0.97 -23.13
C GLY A 38 10.12 -0.12 -22.91
N SER A 39 10.95 -0.34 -23.92
CA SER A 39 12.04 -1.32 -23.89
C SER A 39 13.39 -0.60 -23.93
N ILE A 40 14.34 -1.03 -23.11
CA ILE A 40 15.70 -0.49 -23.14
C ILE A 40 16.37 -0.87 -24.47
N VAL A 41 16.85 0.11 -25.22
CA VAL A 41 17.56 -0.08 -26.50
C VAL A 41 19.03 0.37 -26.45
N GLY A 42 19.43 1.03 -25.36
CA GLY A 42 20.82 1.43 -25.15
C GLY A 42 21.11 1.67 -23.67
N VAL A 43 22.31 1.31 -23.24
CA VAL A 43 22.74 1.39 -21.84
C VAL A 43 24.14 1.99 -21.79
N SER A 44 24.37 2.89 -20.83
CA SER A 44 25.67 3.48 -20.51
C SER A 44 25.76 3.75 -19.01
N LYS A 45 26.97 4.05 -18.50
CA LYS A 45 27.24 4.26 -17.06
C LYS A 45 26.25 5.14 -16.28
N SER A 46 25.66 6.15 -16.93
CA SER A 46 24.72 7.09 -16.27
C SER A 46 23.41 7.31 -17.04
N LYS A 47 23.30 6.76 -18.25
CA LYS A 47 22.16 7.01 -19.13
C LYS A 47 21.63 5.74 -19.75
N ILE A 48 20.30 5.69 -19.87
CA ILE A 48 19.54 4.59 -20.49
C ILE A 48 18.71 5.19 -21.62
N SER A 49 18.76 4.57 -22.81
CA SER A 49 17.88 4.88 -23.93
C SER A 49 16.72 3.87 -23.96
N ILE A 50 15.49 4.39 -23.99
CA ILE A 50 14.25 3.60 -23.96
C ILE A 50 13.47 3.88 -25.23
N ASP A 51 13.04 2.83 -25.92
CA ASP A 51 12.09 2.88 -27.03
C ASP A 51 10.66 2.67 -26.50
N PHE A 52 9.81 3.67 -26.69
CA PHE A 52 8.41 3.66 -26.25
C PHE A 52 7.44 3.11 -27.30
N THR A 53 7.91 2.79 -28.51
CA THR A 53 7.06 2.50 -29.67
C THR A 53 6.15 1.27 -29.48
N GLY A 54 6.56 0.29 -28.66
CA GLY A 54 5.77 -0.91 -28.38
C GLY A 54 4.96 -0.89 -27.07
N GLY A 55 5.18 0.10 -26.19
CA GLY A 55 4.63 0.09 -24.82
C GLY A 55 3.69 1.26 -24.53
N SER A 56 4.10 2.48 -24.88
CA SER A 56 3.38 3.69 -24.49
C SER A 56 2.36 4.14 -25.52
N THR A 57 1.18 4.54 -25.04
CA THR A 57 0.15 5.20 -25.86
C THR A 57 0.36 6.71 -25.97
N THR A 58 1.20 7.30 -25.12
CA THR A 58 1.41 8.75 -25.01
C THR A 58 2.78 9.21 -25.49
N LYS A 59 3.75 8.29 -25.59
CA LYS A 59 5.09 8.56 -26.13
C LYS A 59 5.46 7.58 -27.22
N LYS A 60 6.18 8.07 -28.23
CA LYS A 60 6.69 7.24 -29.33
C LYS A 60 8.15 7.57 -29.61
N GLY A 61 8.88 6.59 -30.12
CA GLY A 61 10.30 6.73 -30.44
C GLY A 61 11.22 6.48 -29.25
N VAL A 62 12.50 6.81 -29.45
CA VAL A 62 13.59 6.58 -28.50
C VAL A 62 13.91 7.86 -27.74
N ALA A 63 14.00 7.80 -26.42
CA ALA A 63 14.53 8.89 -25.60
C ALA A 63 15.53 8.38 -24.57
N THR A 64 16.46 9.25 -24.17
CA THR A 64 17.54 8.94 -23.23
C THR A 64 17.28 9.62 -21.89
N PHE A 65 17.42 8.87 -20.80
CA PHE A 65 17.17 9.31 -19.43
C PHE A 65 18.39 9.06 -18.55
N ASP A 66 18.52 9.87 -17.49
CA ASP A 66 19.41 9.53 -16.39
C ASP A 66 18.94 8.21 -15.75
N ILE A 67 19.87 7.30 -15.48
CA ILE A 67 19.58 5.96 -14.95
C ILE A 67 18.79 6.01 -13.63
N SER A 68 18.98 7.05 -12.82
CA SER A 68 18.25 7.28 -11.56
C SER A 68 16.76 7.62 -11.74
N LYS A 69 16.32 7.90 -12.98
CA LYS A 69 14.92 8.21 -13.32
C LYS A 69 14.22 7.03 -14.00
N VAL A 70 14.91 5.89 -14.13
CA VAL A 70 14.40 4.70 -14.80
C VAL A 70 13.97 3.66 -13.77
N TYR A 71 12.77 3.13 -13.96
CA TYR A 71 12.19 2.06 -13.15
C TYR A 71 12.16 0.81 -14.00
N LEU A 72 12.72 -0.28 -13.51
CA LEU A 72 12.78 -1.51 -14.27
C LEU A 72 11.46 -2.27 -14.13
N GLY A 73 10.94 -2.79 -15.23
CA GLY A 73 9.78 -3.67 -15.29
C GLY A 73 10.13 -5.13 -14.96
N LYS A 74 11.14 -5.36 -14.12
CA LYS A 74 11.58 -6.68 -13.65
C LYS A 74 11.48 -6.78 -12.13
N GLU A 75 11.74 -7.98 -11.61
CA GLU A 75 11.35 -8.43 -10.26
C GLU A 75 11.83 -7.54 -9.09
N CYS A 76 11.31 -7.86 -7.92
CA CYS A 76 11.14 -7.02 -6.74
C CYS A 76 12.33 -6.13 -6.33
N SER A 77 12.00 -4.98 -5.72
CA SER A 77 12.93 -4.17 -4.95
C SER A 77 12.38 -4.03 -3.52
N GLY A 78 12.95 -4.81 -2.59
CA GLY A 78 12.41 -4.93 -1.23
C GLY A 78 11.03 -5.57 -1.24
N ASP A 79 10.07 -4.95 -0.56
CA ASP A 79 8.68 -5.44 -0.46
C ASP A 79 7.84 -5.18 -1.72
N PHE A 80 8.37 -4.40 -2.67
CA PHE A 80 7.64 -3.97 -3.87
C PHE A 80 8.03 -4.83 -5.07
N CYS A 81 7.09 -5.60 -5.60
CA CYS A 81 7.28 -6.38 -6.82
C CYS A 81 6.43 -5.86 -7.97
N VAL A 82 6.95 -5.94 -9.19
CA VAL A 82 6.13 -5.73 -10.40
C VAL A 82 4.96 -6.73 -10.38
N ASN A 83 3.78 -6.26 -10.79
CA ASN A 83 2.47 -6.92 -10.71
C ASN A 83 1.82 -7.00 -9.32
N ASP A 84 2.49 -6.55 -8.24
CA ASP A 84 1.79 -6.34 -6.98
C ASP A 84 0.77 -5.22 -7.11
N LYS A 85 -0.34 -5.33 -6.37
CA LYS A 85 -1.19 -4.17 -6.15
C LYS A 85 -0.54 -3.26 -5.11
N ALA A 86 -0.64 -1.96 -5.32
CA ALA A 86 -0.15 -0.95 -4.39
C ALA A 86 -1.04 0.29 -4.36
N VAL A 87 -0.84 1.11 -3.33
CA VAL A 87 -1.43 2.44 -3.19
C VAL A 87 -0.34 3.48 -3.30
N GLY A 88 -0.51 4.42 -4.21
CA GLY A 88 0.32 5.62 -4.35
C GLY A 88 -0.52 6.86 -4.08
N GLY A 89 -0.21 7.61 -3.03
CA GLY A 89 -1.06 8.70 -2.55
C GLY A 89 -2.43 8.20 -2.08
N ASN A 90 -3.48 8.47 -2.86
CA ASN A 90 -4.87 8.08 -2.57
C ASN A 90 -5.47 7.18 -3.67
N LEU A 91 -4.62 6.60 -4.52
CA LEU A 91 -5.06 5.79 -5.66
C LEU A 91 -4.46 4.40 -5.58
N GLU A 92 -5.29 3.38 -5.75
CA GLU A 92 -4.83 2.02 -5.96
C GLU A 92 -4.34 1.83 -7.40
N GLY A 93 -3.45 0.88 -7.60
CA GLY A 93 -2.98 0.49 -8.91
C GLY A 93 -2.12 -0.77 -8.85
N VAL A 94 -1.48 -1.09 -9.98
CA VAL A 94 -0.55 -2.21 -10.11
C VAL A 94 0.85 -1.66 -10.31
N ILE A 95 1.83 -2.17 -9.57
CA ILE A 95 3.24 -1.81 -9.76
C ILE A 95 3.68 -2.32 -11.13
N VAL A 96 4.15 -1.42 -11.99
CA VAL A 96 4.64 -1.74 -13.33
C VAL A 96 6.15 -1.57 -13.47
N GLY A 97 6.79 -0.90 -12.51
CA GLY A 97 8.23 -0.85 -12.41
C GLY A 97 8.72 -0.46 -11.03
N VAL A 98 9.93 -0.88 -10.72
CA VAL A 98 10.58 -0.61 -9.44
C VAL A 98 11.98 -0.06 -9.67
N SER A 99 12.40 0.84 -8.78
CA SER A 99 13.78 1.30 -8.64
C SER A 99 14.16 1.20 -7.17
N LYS A 100 15.43 1.45 -6.84
CA LYS A 100 15.91 1.43 -5.45
C LYS A 100 15.12 2.37 -4.53
N ASP A 101 14.72 3.54 -5.03
CA ASP A 101 14.11 4.60 -4.22
C ASP A 101 12.62 4.81 -4.49
N GLY A 102 12.08 4.23 -5.56
CA GLY A 102 10.70 4.45 -5.93
C GLY A 102 10.04 3.28 -6.66
N VAL A 103 8.74 3.46 -6.92
CA VAL A 103 7.89 2.55 -7.67
C VAL A 103 7.06 3.31 -8.69
N ALA A 104 6.87 2.72 -9.85
CA ALA A 104 5.94 3.17 -10.86
C ALA A 104 4.64 2.36 -10.72
N ILE A 105 3.53 3.03 -10.45
CA ILE A 105 2.21 2.42 -10.26
C ILE A 105 1.32 2.83 -11.43
N ASN A 106 0.74 1.84 -12.09
CA ASN A 106 -0.29 2.03 -13.09
C ASN A 106 -1.66 2.07 -12.41
N HIS A 107 -2.26 3.25 -12.37
CA HIS A 107 -3.63 3.46 -11.92
C HIS A 107 -4.57 3.22 -13.10
N LYS A 108 -5.13 2.03 -13.20
CA LYS A 108 -6.22 1.73 -14.13
C LYS A 108 -7.53 1.95 -13.39
N LYS A 109 -8.28 2.98 -13.75
CA LYS A 109 -9.64 3.15 -13.26
C LYS A 109 -10.54 2.19 -14.03
N GLU A 110 -11.34 1.36 -13.35
CA GLU A 110 -12.22 0.37 -14.01
C GLU A 110 -13.19 1.00 -15.04
N SER A 111 -13.49 2.30 -14.90
CA SER A 111 -14.35 3.05 -15.83
C SER A 111 -13.63 3.63 -17.06
N ASP A 112 -12.30 3.76 -17.04
CA ASP A 112 -11.58 4.56 -18.03
C ASP A 112 -10.73 3.66 -18.93
N LYS A 113 -10.82 3.87 -20.26
CA LYS A 113 -9.96 3.21 -21.26
C LYS A 113 -8.48 3.59 -21.15
N TYR A 114 -8.12 4.48 -20.21
CA TYR A 114 -6.79 5.06 -20.07
C TYR A 114 -6.14 4.63 -18.75
N SER A 115 -4.96 4.01 -18.86
CA SER A 115 -4.05 3.77 -17.76
C SER A 115 -3.17 5.00 -17.52
N VAL A 116 -3.03 5.44 -16.27
CA VAL A 116 -2.08 6.51 -15.90
C VAL A 116 -0.98 5.90 -15.04
N ILE A 117 0.24 5.90 -15.55
CA ILE A 117 1.42 5.53 -14.77
C ILE A 117 1.87 6.76 -13.99
N LYS A 118 2.07 6.61 -12.68
CA LYS A 118 2.68 7.62 -11.82
C LYS A 118 3.85 7.01 -11.05
N THR A 119 4.85 7.81 -10.77
CA THR A 119 6.02 7.40 -9.98
C THR A 119 5.92 7.97 -8.57
N TYR A 120 6.28 7.15 -7.59
CA TYR A 120 6.22 7.46 -6.17
C TYR A 120 7.50 7.01 -5.50
N LEU A 121 7.90 7.67 -4.42
CA LEU A 121 8.97 7.16 -3.57
C LEU A 121 8.46 5.91 -2.82
N GLN A 122 9.34 4.94 -2.57
CA GLN A 122 8.98 3.72 -1.85
C GLN A 122 8.45 4.03 -0.45
N LYS A 123 8.96 5.08 0.22
CA LYS A 123 8.47 5.51 1.54
C LYS A 123 7.01 6.02 1.52
N ASP A 124 6.53 6.44 0.36
CA ASP A 124 5.19 7.02 0.18
C ASP A 124 4.21 6.04 -0.51
N SER A 125 4.67 4.82 -0.79
CA SER A 125 3.92 3.78 -1.50
C SER A 125 3.57 2.63 -0.57
N LEU A 126 2.39 2.04 -0.69
CA LEU A 126 1.94 0.97 0.22
C LEU A 126 1.55 -0.27 -0.56
N VAL A 127 2.06 -1.44 -0.17
CA VAL A 127 1.78 -2.69 -0.89
C VAL A 127 0.52 -3.34 -0.33
N ARG A 128 -0.34 -3.90 -1.19
CA ARG A 128 -1.58 -4.59 -0.78
C ARG A 128 -1.37 -6.01 -0.25
N LYS A 129 -0.20 -6.31 0.31
CA LYS A 129 0.14 -7.64 0.86
C LYS A 129 1.00 -7.51 2.12
N GLY A 130 1.01 -8.57 2.92
CA GLY A 130 1.80 -8.64 4.14
C GLY A 130 1.21 -7.86 5.30
N CYS A 131 2.02 -7.74 6.35
CA CYS A 131 1.67 -7.07 7.59
C CYS A 131 2.82 -6.18 8.05
N VAL A 132 2.49 -5.09 8.71
CA VAL A 132 3.41 -4.25 9.46
C VAL A 132 2.92 -4.21 10.89
N GLU A 133 3.69 -4.81 11.79
CA GLU A 133 3.28 -5.00 13.20
C GLU A 133 1.94 -5.76 13.24
N ALA A 134 0.90 -5.21 13.87
CA ALA A 134 -0.44 -5.80 13.92
C ALA A 134 -1.34 -5.46 12.71
N TYR A 135 -0.87 -4.68 11.75
CA TYR A 135 -1.68 -4.16 10.64
C TYR A 135 -1.40 -4.94 9.37
N CYS A 136 -2.35 -5.73 8.91
CA CYS A 136 -2.23 -6.51 7.67
C CYS A 136 -3.12 -5.94 6.58
N ALA A 137 -2.69 -6.13 5.32
CA ALA A 137 -3.58 -5.92 4.19
C ALA A 137 -4.81 -6.84 4.30
N ASN A 138 -5.98 -6.28 3.99
CA ASN A 138 -7.31 -6.86 4.12
C ASN A 138 -7.84 -7.02 5.56
N ASP A 139 -7.16 -6.48 6.58
CA ASP A 139 -7.79 -6.32 7.89
C ASP A 139 -8.83 -5.19 7.85
N SER A 140 -9.89 -5.32 8.65
CA SER A 140 -10.73 -4.18 8.99
C SER A 140 -9.93 -3.17 9.82
N ALA A 141 -10.22 -1.89 9.63
CA ALA A 141 -9.58 -0.81 10.37
C ALA A 141 -10.57 0.32 10.64
N VAL A 142 -10.33 1.05 11.72
CA VAL A 142 -11.09 2.25 12.08
C VAL A 142 -10.16 3.43 12.17
N TYR A 143 -10.51 4.52 11.49
CA TYR A 143 -9.87 5.81 11.64
C TYR A 143 -10.91 6.85 12.05
N LYS A 144 -10.71 7.45 13.23
CA LYS A 144 -11.67 8.36 13.89
C LYS A 144 -13.04 7.70 14.07
N SER A 145 -14.02 7.99 13.21
CA SER A 145 -15.39 7.49 13.29
C SER A 145 -15.81 6.72 12.03
N PHE A 146 -14.82 6.21 11.30
CA PHE A 146 -15.02 5.55 10.01
C PHE A 146 -14.28 4.23 10.00
N ASP A 147 -15.00 3.15 9.72
CA ASP A 147 -14.44 1.85 9.41
C ASP A 147 -14.15 1.72 7.92
N GLY A 148 -13.19 0.85 7.61
CA GLY A 148 -12.80 0.51 6.27
C GLY A 148 -11.91 -0.72 6.27
N LEU A 149 -11.31 -0.99 5.11
CA LEU A 149 -10.39 -2.10 4.91
C LEU A 149 -8.97 -1.55 4.71
N ILE A 150 -7.98 -2.11 5.39
CA ILE A 150 -6.57 -1.83 5.08
C ILE A 150 -6.29 -2.39 3.69
N VAL A 151 -6.09 -1.51 2.73
CA VAL A 151 -5.77 -1.91 1.36
C VAL A 151 -4.28 -1.84 1.08
N GLY A 152 -3.46 -1.20 1.92
CA GLY A 152 -2.01 -1.23 1.77
C GLY A 152 -1.26 -0.94 3.07
N VAL A 153 -0.05 -1.49 3.18
CA VAL A 153 0.84 -1.28 4.33
C VAL A 153 2.24 -0.87 3.85
N ASN A 154 2.97 -0.09 4.67
CA ASN A 154 4.37 0.23 4.44
C ASN A 154 5.17 0.19 5.75
N ALA A 155 6.10 -0.77 5.85
CA ALA A 155 6.93 -0.97 7.04
C ALA A 155 7.93 0.17 7.25
N LYS A 156 8.46 0.74 6.16
CA LYS A 156 9.52 1.75 6.18
C LYS A 156 9.02 3.10 6.68
N SER A 157 7.77 3.45 6.40
CA SER A 157 7.16 4.72 6.81
C SER A 157 6.11 4.61 7.90
N SER A 158 5.80 3.39 8.36
CA SER A 158 4.74 3.11 9.34
C SER A 158 3.41 3.75 8.92
N LEU A 159 3.05 3.57 7.63
CA LEU A 159 1.80 4.03 7.04
C LEU A 159 0.90 2.85 6.66
N VAL A 160 -0.41 3.08 6.72
CA VAL A 160 -1.47 2.23 6.18
C VAL A 160 -2.38 3.02 5.25
N ALA A 161 -2.86 2.36 4.22
CA ALA A 161 -3.88 2.88 3.33
C ALA A 161 -5.19 2.18 3.65
N ILE A 162 -6.24 2.95 3.93
CA ILE A 162 -7.57 2.44 4.28
C ILE A 162 -8.53 2.82 3.17
N SER A 163 -9.19 1.81 2.59
CA SER A 163 -10.34 2.00 1.71
C SER A 163 -11.60 2.05 2.55
N PHE A 164 -12.33 3.16 2.47
CA PHE A 164 -13.61 3.33 3.14
C PHE A 164 -14.80 2.87 2.28
N VAL A 165 -14.54 2.26 1.12
CA VAL A 165 -15.57 1.73 0.24
C VAL A 165 -16.28 0.58 0.95
N GLY A 166 -17.60 0.71 1.16
CA GLY A 166 -18.42 -0.28 1.85
C GLY A 166 -18.43 -0.18 3.38
N GLY A 167 -17.71 0.79 3.97
CA GLY A 167 -17.78 1.09 5.40
C GLY A 167 -18.92 2.06 5.77
N THR A 168 -18.96 2.51 7.02
CA THR A 168 -19.90 3.52 7.56
C THR A 168 -19.53 4.95 7.17
N SER A 169 -18.40 5.14 6.50
CA SER A 169 -17.94 6.46 6.06
C SER A 169 -18.79 7.02 4.93
N LYS A 170 -19.08 8.33 5.01
CA LYS A 170 -19.60 9.09 3.86
C LYS A 170 -18.54 9.32 2.78
N TYR A 171 -17.26 9.11 3.10
CA TYR A 171 -16.16 9.27 2.17
C TYR A 171 -15.94 7.96 1.41
N THR A 172 -16.10 7.99 0.10
CA THR A 172 -15.82 6.86 -0.79
C THR A 172 -14.43 7.03 -1.38
N GLY A 173 -13.42 6.32 -0.85
CA GLY A 173 -12.07 6.41 -1.37
C GLY A 173 -11.01 5.77 -0.46
N VAL A 174 -9.76 5.89 -0.88
CA VAL A 174 -8.59 5.43 -0.14
C VAL A 174 -7.89 6.62 0.50
N GLY A 175 -7.59 6.53 1.80
CA GLY A 175 -6.77 7.50 2.52
C GLY A 175 -5.56 6.84 3.16
N THR A 176 -4.45 7.56 3.23
CA THR A 176 -3.19 7.08 3.84
C THR A 176 -2.98 7.72 5.20
N TYR A 177 -2.69 6.91 6.22
CA TYR A 177 -2.62 7.32 7.63
C TYR A 177 -1.44 6.64 8.34
N ALA A 178 -0.92 7.29 9.40
CA ALA A 178 0.09 6.67 10.25
C ALA A 178 -0.53 5.55 11.11
N LEU A 179 0.17 4.41 11.26
CA LEU A 179 -0.28 3.25 12.03
C LEU A 179 -0.85 3.63 13.39
N LYS A 180 -0.11 4.46 14.14
CA LYS A 180 -0.49 4.93 15.49
C LYS A 180 -1.85 5.64 15.57
N THR A 181 -2.41 6.08 14.44
CA THR A 181 -3.71 6.78 14.41
C THR A 181 -4.89 5.89 14.09
N VAL A 182 -4.64 4.63 13.75
CA VAL A 182 -5.62 3.68 13.23
C VAL A 182 -5.87 2.57 14.26
N GLY A 183 -7.14 2.31 14.56
CA GLY A 183 -7.55 1.12 15.29
C GLY A 183 -7.68 -0.08 14.35
N VAL A 184 -7.19 -1.24 14.77
CA VAL A 184 -7.26 -2.48 13.98
C VAL A 184 -8.52 -3.24 14.36
N GLY A 185 -9.22 -3.79 13.37
CA GLY A 185 -10.43 -4.60 13.55
C GLY A 185 -10.14 -6.05 13.96
N LYS A 186 -9.21 -6.26 14.90
CA LYS A 186 -8.88 -7.56 15.49
C LYS A 186 -8.14 -7.40 16.82
N GLY A 187 -8.14 -8.49 17.60
CA GLY A 187 -7.33 -8.67 18.81
C GLY A 187 -7.81 -7.88 20.00
N CYS A 188 -7.00 -7.86 21.06
CA CYS A 188 -7.38 -7.32 22.36
C CYS A 188 -6.30 -6.43 22.94
N PHE A 189 -6.68 -5.34 23.61
CA PHE A 189 -5.75 -4.53 24.39
C PHE A 189 -6.38 -4.13 25.72
N GLN A 190 -5.68 -4.38 26.83
CA GLN A 190 -6.14 -4.10 28.20
C GLN A 190 -7.53 -4.66 28.54
N GLY A 191 -7.86 -5.86 28.03
CA GLY A 191 -9.16 -6.50 28.24
C GLY A 191 -10.26 -6.10 27.26
N TYR A 192 -10.00 -5.19 26.32
CA TYR A 192 -10.94 -4.76 25.29
C TYR A 192 -10.63 -5.45 23.97
N CYS A 193 -11.47 -6.40 23.56
CA CYS A 193 -11.28 -7.15 22.32
C CYS A 193 -12.21 -6.68 21.21
N TYR A 194 -11.70 -6.71 19.97
CA TYR A 194 -12.55 -6.64 18.79
C TYR A 194 -13.66 -7.70 18.85
N GLY A 195 -14.90 -7.29 18.57
CA GLY A 195 -16.09 -8.15 18.66
C GLY A 195 -16.78 -8.15 20.02
N ASP A 196 -16.13 -7.69 21.09
CA ASP A 196 -16.77 -7.60 22.41
C ASP A 196 -17.80 -6.48 22.46
N ARG A 197 -18.79 -6.62 23.35
CA ARG A 197 -19.80 -5.60 23.62
C ARG A 197 -19.25 -4.54 24.57
N ALA A 198 -19.44 -3.28 24.21
CA ALA A 198 -19.00 -2.15 25.03
C ALA A 198 -19.91 -0.93 24.84
N VAL A 199 -19.84 -0.03 25.81
CA VAL A 199 -20.47 1.29 25.79
C VAL A 199 -19.39 2.34 25.77
N SER A 200 -19.46 3.25 24.80
CA SER A 200 -18.56 4.39 24.63
C SER A 200 -19.44 5.62 24.43
N GLY A 201 -19.41 6.55 25.39
CA GLY A 201 -20.29 7.72 25.37
C GLY A 201 -21.77 7.35 25.25
N ALA A 202 -22.40 7.75 24.15
CA ALA A 202 -23.81 7.46 23.86
C ALA A 202 -24.01 6.18 23.03
N VAL A 203 -22.92 5.54 22.58
CA VAL A 203 -22.95 4.36 21.72
C VAL A 203 -22.82 3.09 22.55
N ASP A 204 -23.88 2.29 22.56
CA ASP A 204 -23.89 0.91 23.04
C ASP A 204 -23.80 -0.04 21.85
N GLY A 205 -22.76 -0.87 21.79
CA GLY A 205 -22.39 -1.54 20.56
C GLY A 205 -21.31 -2.60 20.69
N VAL A 206 -20.64 -2.85 19.58
CA VAL A 206 -19.55 -3.82 19.44
C VAL A 206 -18.25 -3.08 19.17
N ILE A 207 -17.15 -3.52 19.79
CA ILE A 207 -15.82 -2.99 19.50
C ILE A 207 -15.41 -3.40 18.09
N VAL A 208 -15.19 -2.41 17.23
CA VAL A 208 -14.81 -2.60 15.81
C VAL A 208 -13.38 -2.14 15.50
N GLY A 209 -12.70 -1.54 16.48
CA GLY A 209 -11.31 -1.13 16.33
C GLY A 209 -10.62 -1.04 17.68
N VAL A 210 -9.40 -1.57 17.76
CA VAL A 210 -8.51 -1.47 18.92
C VAL A 210 -7.23 -0.77 18.48
N ASN A 211 -6.89 0.34 19.13
CA ASN A 211 -5.65 1.09 18.89
C ASN A 211 -4.76 1.04 20.15
N PRO A 212 -3.78 0.12 20.20
CA PRO A 212 -2.89 -0.01 21.35
C PRO A 212 -1.93 1.18 21.51
N TYR A 213 -1.58 1.87 20.42
CA TYR A 213 -0.66 3.01 20.45
C TYR A 213 -1.21 4.21 21.20
N ARG A 214 -2.53 4.40 21.11
CA ARG A 214 -3.22 5.51 21.76
C ARG A 214 -4.01 5.08 22.99
N GLY A 215 -4.10 3.78 23.26
CA GLY A 215 -4.99 3.24 24.27
C GLY A 215 -6.44 3.61 23.98
N GLN A 216 -6.87 3.45 22.72
CA GLN A 216 -8.21 3.82 22.25
C GLN A 216 -8.96 2.61 21.70
N VAL A 217 -10.28 2.61 21.85
CA VAL A 217 -11.16 1.62 21.22
C VAL A 217 -12.32 2.32 20.53
N SER A 218 -12.76 1.72 19.44
CA SER A 218 -13.85 2.20 18.60
C SER A 218 -15.05 1.28 18.75
N VAL A 219 -16.20 1.82 19.14
CA VAL A 219 -17.44 1.06 19.32
C VAL A 219 -18.43 1.44 18.23
N LEU A 220 -18.93 0.45 17.49
CA LEU A 220 -19.99 0.58 16.50
C LEU A 220 -21.33 0.20 17.14
N GLY A 221 -22.26 1.14 17.17
CA GLY A 221 -23.64 0.91 17.59
C GLY A 221 -24.62 1.66 16.71
N LYS A 222 -25.83 1.90 17.22
CA LYS A 222 -26.85 2.67 16.52
C LYS A 222 -27.37 3.80 17.39
N ILE A 223 -27.41 5.02 16.84
CA ILE A 223 -28.12 6.15 17.43
C ILE A 223 -29.25 6.54 16.48
N ASN A 224 -30.49 6.56 16.96
CA ASN A 224 -31.67 6.82 16.14
C ASN A 224 -31.75 5.93 14.88
N GLY A 225 -31.39 4.65 15.04
CA GLY A 225 -31.38 3.64 13.96
C GLY A 225 -30.21 3.75 12.97
N ARG A 226 -29.36 4.77 13.06
CA ARG A 226 -28.22 4.97 12.15
C ARG A 226 -26.93 4.42 12.75
N PRO A 227 -26.07 3.74 11.97
CA PRO A 227 -24.78 3.26 12.45
C PRO A 227 -23.88 4.43 12.83
N VAL A 228 -23.28 4.37 14.02
CA VAL A 228 -22.35 5.38 14.53
C VAL A 228 -21.16 4.66 15.15
N ILE A 229 -19.95 5.12 14.80
CA ILE A 229 -18.71 4.69 15.42
C ILE A 229 -18.21 5.80 16.35
N GLU A 230 -18.08 5.49 17.63
CA GLU A 230 -17.47 6.36 18.62
C GLU A 230 -16.13 5.80 19.07
N THR A 231 -15.08 6.60 18.94
CA THR A 231 -13.71 6.23 19.34
C THR A 231 -13.29 7.06 20.54
N ASN A 232 -12.97 6.39 21.64
CA ASN A 232 -12.58 7.02 22.89
C ASN A 232 -11.36 6.31 23.51
N ASP A 233 -10.71 7.00 24.45
CA ASP A 233 -9.70 6.38 25.31
C ASP A 233 -10.34 5.25 26.11
N ILE A 234 -9.61 4.13 26.26
CA ILE A 234 -10.10 2.89 26.88
C ILE A 234 -10.68 3.12 28.27
N LYS A 235 -10.10 4.02 29.06
CA LYS A 235 -10.59 4.41 30.40
C LYS A 235 -12.01 5.00 30.41
N ASN A 236 -12.49 5.47 29.26
CA ASN A 236 -13.82 6.06 29.07
C ASN A 236 -14.79 5.08 28.39
N VAL A 237 -14.41 3.82 28.23
CA VAL A 237 -15.24 2.78 27.63
C VAL A 237 -15.58 1.75 28.69
N THR A 238 -16.85 1.36 28.76
CA THR A 238 -17.34 0.38 29.72
C THR A 238 -17.66 -0.92 28.99
N MET A 239 -17.02 -2.02 29.40
CA MET A 239 -17.32 -3.34 28.87
C MET A 239 -18.71 -3.79 29.33
N ARG A 240 -19.55 -4.25 28.39
CA ARG A 240 -20.77 -5.00 28.72
C ARG A 240 -20.42 -6.47 28.70
N SER A 241 -20.02 -6.99 29.86
CA SER A 241 -19.94 -8.43 30.06
C SER A 241 -21.34 -9.02 29.91
N LEU A 242 -21.56 -9.85 28.88
CA LEU A 242 -22.55 -10.90 29.00
C LEU A 242 -21.94 -11.89 29.98
N SER A 243 -22.39 -11.82 31.23
CA SER A 243 -21.93 -12.69 32.30
C SER A 243 -22.09 -14.18 31.93
N GLU A 244 -21.16 -15.00 32.43
CA GLU A 244 -21.26 -16.46 32.64
C GLU A 244 -20.68 -17.45 31.62
N ASN A 245 -19.94 -17.04 30.59
CA ASN A 245 -19.05 -17.97 29.88
C ASN A 245 -17.64 -17.41 29.74
N VAL A 246 -16.94 -17.43 30.87
CA VAL A 246 -15.49 -17.29 30.99
C VAL A 246 -14.86 -18.48 30.26
N HIS A 247 -14.71 -18.38 28.93
CA HIS A 247 -14.05 -19.40 28.14
C HIS A 247 -12.56 -19.43 28.48
N ALA A 248 -11.96 -20.62 28.44
CA ALA A 248 -10.56 -20.93 28.77
C ALA A 248 -9.46 -20.18 27.94
N ASN A 249 -9.83 -19.16 27.17
CA ASN A 249 -8.94 -18.26 26.41
C ASN A 249 -8.73 -16.88 27.06
N ASP A 250 -9.23 -16.63 28.27
CA ASP A 250 -9.14 -15.31 28.96
C ASP A 250 -7.70 -14.85 29.27
N SER A 251 -6.70 -15.73 29.22
CA SER A 251 -5.29 -15.33 29.25
C SER A 251 -4.90 -14.44 28.05
N LYS A 252 -5.63 -14.52 26.91
CA LYS A 252 -5.46 -13.62 25.75
C LYS A 252 -6.08 -12.23 25.95
N ARG A 253 -6.86 -12.00 27.03
CA ARG A 253 -7.45 -10.68 27.33
C ARG A 253 -6.50 -9.77 28.12
N MET A 254 -5.50 -10.32 28.80
CA MET A 254 -4.50 -9.56 29.56
C MET A 254 -3.30 -9.11 28.71
N ILE A 255 -3.60 -8.51 27.56
CA ILE A 255 -2.58 -7.90 26.70
C ILE A 255 -2.32 -6.49 27.20
N ASN A 256 -1.23 -6.31 27.95
CA ASN A 256 -0.91 -5.05 28.63
C ASN A 256 0.14 -4.22 27.88
N THR A 257 0.88 -4.82 26.95
CA THR A 257 1.91 -4.14 26.17
C THR A 257 1.61 -4.17 24.67
N LEU A 258 2.17 -3.21 23.95
CA LEU A 258 2.13 -3.19 22.49
C LEU A 258 2.81 -4.43 21.87
N SER A 259 3.86 -4.94 22.53
CA SER A 259 4.54 -6.16 22.10
C SER A 259 3.59 -7.36 22.17
N ASP A 260 2.88 -7.52 23.29
CA ASP A 260 1.91 -8.60 23.48
C ASP A 260 0.75 -8.49 22.48
N PHE A 261 0.33 -7.26 22.17
CA PHE A 261 -0.70 -7.01 21.15
C PHE A 261 -0.25 -7.57 19.81
N ASN A 262 0.95 -7.20 19.35
CA ASN A 262 1.51 -7.70 18.09
C ASN A 262 1.65 -9.24 18.06
N HIS A 263 1.88 -9.88 19.21
CA HIS A 263 1.95 -11.34 19.31
C HIS A 263 0.59 -12.04 19.27
N SER A 264 -0.50 -11.35 19.61
CA SER A 264 -1.85 -11.93 19.61
C SER A 264 -2.42 -12.22 18.21
N PHE A 265 -1.69 -11.83 17.17
CA PHE A 265 -2.10 -11.92 15.76
C PHE A 265 -1.30 -12.91 14.91
N ARG A 266 -0.32 -13.59 15.49
CA ARG A 266 0.47 -14.62 14.81
C ARG A 266 -0.18 -16.00 14.96
#